data_AF-A0A7J6SVB1-F1
#
_entry.id   AF-A0A7J6SVB1-F1
#
_cell.length_a   1.000
_cell.length_b   1.000
_cell.length_c   1.000
_cell.angle_alpha   90.00
_cell.angle_beta   90.00
_cell.angle_gamma   90.00
#
_symmetry.space_group_name_H-M   'P 1'
#
loop_
_entity.id
_entity.type
_entity.pdbx_description
1 polymer ?
#
loop_
_entity_poly.entity_id
_entity_poly.type
_entity_poly.pdbx_seq_one_letter_code
_entity_poly.pdbx_strand_id
1 'polypeptide(L)'
;MEDPPSSDSPVEYSLKYFPMRGRGEPVRLMLELNRLPYAEVDVNYQDMKGHAGMADSPFGQVPLLVHKGNTVAQMDAILRYLGRMNNMYCGSPAQLAAIDEMLSGLESMRL
;
A
#
# COMPACT_ATOMS: atom_id res chain seq x y z
N MET A 1 18.53 -27.02 -8.05
CA MET A 1 18.32 -26.55 -6.68
C MET A 1 18.83 -25.13 -6.70
N GLU A 2 17.96 -24.19 -7.07
CA GLU A 2 18.33 -22.77 -7.13
C GLU A 2 18.43 -22.27 -5.69
N ASP A 3 19.54 -21.60 -5.39
CA ASP A 3 19.78 -21.01 -4.09
C ASP A 3 18.68 -19.99 -3.75
N PRO A 4 18.25 -19.88 -2.48
CA PRO A 4 17.32 -18.84 -2.07
C PRO A 4 17.98 -17.47 -2.30
N PRO A 5 17.23 -16.46 -2.80
CA PRO A 5 17.78 -15.14 -3.01
C PRO A 5 18.32 -14.58 -1.70
N SER A 6 19.62 -14.26 -1.71
CA SER A 6 20.38 -13.65 -0.61
C SER A 6 19.71 -12.36 -0.13
N SER A 7 19.54 -12.24 1.19
CA SER A 7 18.70 -11.25 1.89
C SER A 7 19.26 -9.82 1.97
N ASP A 8 19.99 -9.35 0.95
CA ASP A 8 20.69 -8.05 1.01
C ASP A 8 20.34 -7.08 -0.14
N SER A 9 19.27 -7.38 -0.90
CA SER A 9 18.67 -6.37 -1.77
C SER A 9 17.95 -5.33 -0.89
N PRO A 10 18.17 -4.01 -1.08
CA PRO A 10 17.45 -3.01 -0.31
C PRO A 10 15.96 -3.21 -0.55
N VAL A 11 15.20 -3.40 0.53
CA VAL A 11 13.77 -3.62 0.45
C VAL A 11 13.13 -2.42 -0.25
N GLU A 12 12.69 -2.61 -1.50
CA GLU A 12 12.26 -1.51 -2.37
C GLU A 12 10.92 -0.90 -1.92
N TYR A 13 10.12 -1.67 -1.17
CA TYR A 13 8.79 -1.33 -0.69
C TYR A 13 8.77 -1.22 0.83
N SER A 14 8.19 -0.16 1.38
CA SER A 14 7.89 -0.07 2.81
C SER A 14 6.43 0.34 3.01
N LEU A 15 5.72 -0.40 3.87
CA LEU A 15 4.37 -0.08 4.29
C LEU A 15 4.42 0.53 5.70
N LYS A 16 4.09 1.83 5.80
CA LYS A 16 3.87 2.49 7.08
C LYS A 16 2.40 2.38 7.48
N TYR A 17 2.09 1.65 8.55
CA TYR A 17 0.73 1.51 9.05
C TYR A 17 0.70 1.13 10.54
N PHE A 18 -0.49 1.07 11.13
CA PHE A 18 -0.67 0.55 12.48
C PHE A 18 -0.40 -0.98 12.52
N PRO A 19 0.04 -1.54 13.67
CA PRO A 19 0.21 -2.99 13.87
C PRO A 19 -1.16 -3.71 14.02
N MET A 20 -2.03 -3.50 13.04
CA MET A 20 -3.35 -4.10 12.90
C MET A 20 -3.67 -4.26 11.42
N ARG A 21 -4.72 -5.00 11.10
CA ARG A 21 -5.17 -5.25 9.72
C ARG A 21 -5.66 -3.95 9.07
N GLY A 22 -6.85 -3.47 9.45
CA GLY A 22 -7.40 -2.18 9.03
C GLY A 22 -7.28 -1.91 7.52
N ARG A 23 -6.94 -0.67 7.17
CA ARG A 23 -6.69 -0.19 5.80
C ARG A 23 -5.32 -0.62 5.25
N GLY A 24 -4.42 -1.12 6.10
CA GLY A 24 -3.13 -1.65 5.68
C GLY A 24 -3.25 -3.06 5.09
N GLU A 25 -4.24 -3.85 5.55
CA GLU A 25 -4.38 -5.24 5.14
C GLU A 25 -4.57 -5.44 3.64
N PRO A 26 -5.42 -4.67 2.93
CA PRO A 26 -5.52 -4.83 1.48
C PRO A 26 -4.19 -4.55 0.77
N VAL A 27 -3.38 -3.62 1.29
CA VAL A 27 -2.05 -3.32 0.76
C VAL A 27 -1.09 -4.49 1.00
N ARG A 28 -1.07 -5.06 2.22
CA ARG A 28 -0.29 -6.28 2.54
C ARG A 28 -0.67 -7.41 1.59
N LEU A 29 -1.96 -7.71 1.44
CA LEU A 29 -2.43 -8.77 0.54
C LEU A 29 -2.01 -8.53 -0.91
N MET A 30 -2.06 -7.28 -1.38
CA MET A 30 -1.62 -6.95 -2.73
C MET A 30 -0.11 -7.16 -2.93
N LEU A 31 0.71 -6.81 -1.93
CA LEU A 31 2.16 -7.03 -1.97
C LEU A 31 2.47 -8.54 -1.95
N GLU A 32 1.84 -9.30 -1.05
CA GLU A 32 2.01 -10.75 -0.93
C GLU A 32 1.54 -11.50 -2.20
N LEU A 33 0.38 -11.12 -2.75
CA LEU A 33 -0.17 -11.72 -3.97
C LEU A 33 0.80 -11.58 -5.16
N ASN A 34 1.51 -10.45 -5.22
CA ASN A 34 2.50 -10.17 -6.26
C ASN A 34 3.93 -10.59 -5.85
N ARG A 35 4.10 -11.23 -4.69
CA ARG A 35 5.39 -11.67 -4.13
C ARG A 35 6.42 -10.53 -4.08
N LEU A 36 5.97 -9.34 -3.71
CA LEU A 36 6.82 -8.16 -3.55
C LEU A 36 7.30 -8.09 -2.10
N PRO A 37 8.59 -8.35 -1.81
CA PRO A 37 9.10 -8.20 -0.44
C PRO A 37 8.99 -6.75 0.01
N TYR A 38 8.52 -6.54 1.23
CA TYR A 38 8.34 -5.21 1.80
C TYR A 38 8.70 -5.18 3.28
N ALA A 39 9.05 -3.99 3.76
CA ALA A 39 9.30 -3.72 5.17
C ALA A 39 8.04 -3.11 5.81
N GLU A 40 7.61 -3.67 6.93
CA GLU A 40 6.58 -3.03 7.77
C GLU A 40 7.23 -2.01 8.70
N VAL A 41 6.63 -0.82 8.75
CA VAL A 41 7.02 0.25 9.66
C VAL A 41 5.80 0.59 10.48
N ASP A 42 5.80 0.11 11.72
CA ASP A 42 4.72 0.34 12.65
C ASP A 42 4.62 1.83 13.01
N VAL A 43 3.39 2.34 12.95
CA VAL A 43 3.07 3.70 13.35
C VAL A 43 2.31 3.65 14.67
N ASN A 44 2.72 4.44 15.64
CA ASN A 44 1.91 4.69 16.84
C ASN A 44 0.92 5.83 16.55
N TYR A 45 -0.30 5.70 17.05
CA TYR A 45 -1.32 6.74 16.96
C TYR A 45 -0.88 8.10 17.52
N GLN A 46 -0.09 8.11 18.60
CA GLN A 46 0.46 9.35 19.17
C GLN A 46 1.47 10.00 18.22
N ASP A 47 2.33 9.21 17.59
CA ASP A 47 3.31 9.70 16.62
C ASP A 47 2.60 10.31 15.40
N MET A 48 1.56 9.63 14.89
CA MET A 48 0.73 10.15 13.80
C MET A 48 0.07 11.48 14.17
N LYS A 49 -0.55 11.58 15.36
CA LYS A 49 -1.17 12.83 15.84
C LYS A 49 -0.16 13.96 16.04
N GLY A 50 1.03 13.63 16.52
CA GLY A 50 2.14 14.56 16.69
C GLY A 50 2.87 14.91 15.39
N HIS A 51 2.44 14.36 14.25
CA HIS A 51 3.11 14.45 12.94
C HIS A 51 4.55 13.89 12.94
N ALA A 52 4.95 13.15 13.98
CA ALA A 52 6.24 12.51 14.06
C ALA A 52 6.31 11.38 13.02
N GLY A 53 7.33 11.42 12.15
CA GLY A 53 7.48 10.46 11.06
C GLY A 53 6.46 10.58 9.92
N MET A 54 5.57 11.60 9.95
CA MET A 54 4.54 11.87 8.94
C MET A 54 4.91 13.01 7.98
N ALA A 55 6.15 13.51 8.01
CA ALA A 55 6.61 14.58 7.11
C ALA A 55 6.40 14.26 5.62
N ASP A 56 6.51 12.98 5.27
CA ASP A 56 6.30 12.48 3.91
C ASP A 56 4.84 12.10 3.61
N SER A 57 3.92 12.24 4.58
CA SER A 57 2.50 11.95 4.41
C SER A 57 1.79 13.18 3.82
N PRO A 58 1.26 13.12 2.59
CA PRO A 58 0.56 14.24 1.98
C PRO A 58 -0.68 14.71 2.77
N PHE A 59 -1.27 13.83 3.58
CA PHE A 59 -2.53 14.08 4.29
C PHE A 59 -2.46 13.86 5.80
N GLY A 60 -1.27 13.63 6.36
CA GLY A 60 -1.12 13.30 7.78
C GLY A 60 -1.83 12.01 8.20
N GLN A 61 -2.01 11.09 7.24
CA GLN A 61 -2.74 9.83 7.41
C GLN A 61 -1.89 8.64 6.98
N VAL A 62 -2.29 7.46 7.44
CA VAL A 62 -1.77 6.15 7.04
C VAL A 62 -2.93 5.29 6.53
N PRO A 63 -2.73 4.34 5.60
CA PRO A 63 -1.45 3.77 5.15
C PRO A 63 -0.64 4.65 4.20
N LEU A 64 0.68 4.45 4.24
CA LEU A 64 1.63 5.00 3.25
C LEU A 64 2.45 3.84 2.67
N LEU A 65 2.54 3.76 1.35
CA LEU A 65 3.50 2.90 0.66
C LEU A 65 4.67 3.76 0.18
N VAL A 66 5.88 3.44 0.61
CA VAL A 66 7.11 4.01 0.07
C VAL A 66 7.67 3.01 -0.94
N HIS A 67 7.83 3.43 -2.19
CA HIS A 67 8.46 2.63 -3.25
C HIS A 67 9.53 3.47 -3.95
N LYS A 68 10.80 3.05 -3.86
CA LYS A 68 11.95 3.74 -4.47
C LYS A 68 12.02 5.24 -4.14
N GLY A 69 11.76 5.57 -2.87
CA GLY A 69 11.76 6.96 -2.37
C GLY A 69 10.50 7.77 -2.68
N ASN A 70 9.54 7.21 -3.43
CA ASN A 70 8.24 7.86 -3.67
C ASN A 70 7.21 7.38 -2.66
N THR A 71 6.53 8.32 -2.01
CA THR A 71 5.44 8.02 -1.07
C THR A 71 4.09 8.09 -1.77
N VAL A 72 3.31 7.01 -1.67
CA VAL A 72 1.92 6.93 -2.11
C VAL A 72 1.03 6.81 -0.87
N ALA A 73 0.10 7.75 -0.73
CA ALA A 73 -0.90 7.76 0.34
C ALA A 73 -2.27 7.36 -0.20
N GLN A 74 -3.21 7.09 0.73
CA GLN A 74 -4.57 6.58 0.47
C GLN A 74 -4.59 5.13 -0.03
N MET A 75 -5.32 4.27 0.69
CA MET A 75 -5.36 2.83 0.43
C MET A 75 -5.69 2.52 -1.04
N ASP A 76 -6.76 3.09 -1.60
CA ASP A 76 -7.16 2.79 -2.98
C ASP A 76 -6.16 3.30 -4.02
N ALA A 77 -5.48 4.42 -3.75
CA ALA A 77 -4.44 4.92 -4.64
C ALA A 77 -3.22 3.99 -4.62
N ILE A 78 -2.84 3.47 -3.45
CA ILE A 78 -1.80 2.45 -3.29
C ILE A 78 -2.17 1.17 -4.06
N LEU A 79 -3.41 0.68 -3.91
CA LEU A 79 -3.88 -0.52 -4.61
C LEU A 79 -3.86 -0.36 -6.12
N ARG A 80 -4.31 0.78 -6.64
CA ARG A 80 -4.21 1.08 -8.08
C ARG A 80 -2.77 1.22 -8.55
N TYR A 81 -1.91 1.82 -7.74
CA TYR A 81 -0.48 1.96 -8.07
C TYR A 81 0.20 0.59 -8.22
N LEU A 82 0.04 -0.29 -7.22
CA LEU A 82 0.51 -1.68 -7.28
C LEU A 82 -0.17 -2.44 -8.43
N GLY A 83 -1.46 -2.24 -8.64
CA GLY A 83 -2.22 -2.89 -9.71
C GLY A 83 -1.73 -2.53 -11.11
N ARG A 84 -1.37 -1.26 -11.36
CA ARG A 84 -0.80 -0.83 -12.65
C ARG A 84 0.58 -1.45 -12.89
N MET A 85 1.42 -1.51 -11.85
CA MET A 85 2.76 -2.08 -11.98
C MET A 85 2.74 -3.60 -12.21
N ASN A 86 1.74 -4.29 -11.69
CA ASN A 86 1.64 -5.75 -11.77
C ASN A 86 0.55 -6.25 -12.74
N ASN A 87 0.10 -5.40 -13.68
CA ASN A 87 -0.88 -5.74 -14.71
C ASN A 87 -2.22 -6.29 -14.17
N MET A 88 -2.67 -5.76 -13.02
CA MET A 88 -3.96 -6.08 -12.38
C MET A 88 -4.97 -4.92 -12.49
N TYR A 89 -4.50 -3.71 -12.82
CA TYR A 89 -5.33 -2.55 -13.15
C TYR A 89 -5.16 -2.24 -14.64
N CYS A 90 -5.70 -3.09 -15.50
CA CYS A 90 -5.60 -3.00 -16.95
C CYS A 90 -6.90 -3.45 -17.61
N GLY A 91 -7.19 -2.95 -18.81
CA GLY A 91 -8.36 -3.35 -19.58
C GLY A 91 -9.06 -2.17 -20.24
N SER A 92 -10.29 -2.41 -20.70
CA SER A 92 -11.15 -1.37 -21.27
C SER A 92 -11.60 -0.36 -20.20
N PRO A 93 -12.05 0.84 -20.60
CA PRO A 93 -12.60 1.81 -19.65
C PRO A 93 -13.70 1.24 -18.75
N ALA A 94 -14.54 0.33 -19.26
CA ALA A 94 -15.58 -0.34 -18.46
C ALA A 94 -15.01 -1.28 -17.40
N GLN A 95 -13.93 -2.01 -17.71
CA GLN A 95 -13.27 -2.90 -16.74
C GLN A 95 -12.57 -2.10 -15.64
N LEU A 96 -11.90 -1.00 -16.01
CA LEU A 96 -11.27 -0.11 -15.04
C LEU A 96 -12.33 0.56 -14.14
N ALA A 97 -13.44 1.00 -14.71
CA ALA A 97 -14.56 1.56 -13.95
C ALA A 97 -15.15 0.55 -12.95
N ALA A 98 -15.27 -0.72 -13.32
CA ALA A 98 -15.74 -1.76 -12.40
C ALA A 98 -14.79 -1.97 -11.20
N ILE A 99 -13.47 -1.88 -11.41
CA ILE A 99 -12.48 -1.93 -10.33
C ILE A 99 -12.65 -0.68 -9.43
N ASP A 100 -12.80 0.49 -10.02
CA ASP A 100 -12.97 1.75 -9.30
C ASP A 100 -14.25 1.79 -8.47
N GLU A 101 -15.35 1.28 -9.02
CA GLU A 101 -16.63 1.16 -8.34
C GLU A 101 -16.51 0.24 -7.11
N MET A 102 -15.85 -0.91 -7.25
CA MET A 102 -15.65 -1.83 -6.13
C MET A 102 -14.81 -1.20 -5.01
N LEU A 103 -13.69 -0.55 -5.36
CA LEU A 103 -12.84 0.14 -4.37
C LEU A 103 -13.60 1.27 -3.66
N SER A 104 -14.24 2.14 -4.44
CA SER A 104 -14.98 3.30 -3.89
C SER A 104 -16.21 2.87 -3.10
N GLY A 105 -16.88 1.78 -3.51
CA GLY A 105 -18.01 1.19 -2.80
C GLY A 105 -17.58 0.62 -1.44
N LEU A 106 -16.46 -0.08 -1.39
CA LEU A 106 -15.88 -0.56 -0.13
C LEU A 106 -15.54 0.59 0.83
N GLU A 107 -15.02 1.69 0.31
CA GLU A 107 -14.78 2.91 1.11
C GLU A 107 -16.08 3.53 1.62
N SER A 108 -17.12 3.58 0.79
CA SER A 108 -18.40 4.18 1.15
C SER A 108 -19.16 3.38 2.22
N MET A 109 -18.96 2.05 2.27
CA MET A 109 -19.57 1.18 3.27
C MET A 109 -18.85 1.21 4.64
N ARG A 110 -17.66 1.81 4.71
CA ARG A 110 -16.92 1.96 5.97
C ARG A 110 -17.47 3.18 6.71
N LEU A 111 -18.35 2.90 7.67
CA LEU A 111 -18.89 3.87 8.63
C LEU A 111 -17.80 4.51 9.50
#